data_AF-A0A919G516-F1
#
_entry.id   AF-A0A919G516-F1
#
_cell.length_a   1.000
_cell.length_b   1.000
_cell.length_c   1.000
_cell.angle_alpha   90.00
_cell.angle_beta   90.00
_cell.angle_gamma   90.00
#
_symmetry.space_group_name_H-M   'P 1'
#
loop_
_entity.id
_entity.type
_entity.pdbx_description
1 polymer ?
#
loop_
_entity_poly.entity_id
_entity_poly.type
_entity_poly.pdbx_seq_one_letter_code
_entity_poly.pdbx_strand_id
1 'polypeptide(L)'
;MESQSYWTTARRMWLWPVAILVGFPIGGYIADLVVDGVDSVGAALAEGLIAGAIIGAAQWFVLRRWISWLWIPATCAGLALGLTAGAALVDYGIDRGDIVLMAAVTGVGVGVLQALVLARDAIPGAPWWAVANPPAWALGWFTTSYVITRNIDERFPVFGAGGAVVFGLLTWLLLAALFHGAFEAGGATGQAAQ
;
A
#
# COMPACT_ATOMS: atom_id res chain seq x y z
N MET A 1 -23.75 3.42 23.30
CA MET A 1 -22.82 2.30 22.96
C MET A 1 -21.99 2.58 21.70
N GLU A 2 -22.44 3.43 20.78
CA GLU A 2 -21.71 3.78 19.54
C GLU A 2 -20.37 4.49 19.76
N SER A 3 -20.27 5.39 20.75
CA SER A 3 -19.02 6.11 21.05
C SER A 3 -17.87 5.18 21.46
N GLN A 4 -18.16 4.10 22.19
CA GLN A 4 -17.16 3.11 22.61
C GLN A 4 -16.60 2.33 21.41
N SER A 5 -17.45 1.97 20.44
CA SER A 5 -17.06 1.25 19.22
C SER A 5 -16.14 2.08 18.33
N TYR A 6 -16.44 3.38 18.18
CA TYR A 6 -15.63 4.36 17.46
C TYR A 6 -14.20 4.45 18.01
N TRP A 7 -14.04 4.64 19.32
CA TRP A 7 -12.73 4.78 19.96
C TRP A 7 -11.89 3.51 19.79
N THR A 8 -12.50 2.33 19.81
CA THR A 8 -11.78 1.07 19.56
C THR A 8 -11.29 0.90 18.13
N THR A 9 -12.00 1.42 17.13
CA THR A 9 -11.60 1.30 15.71
C THR A 9 -10.51 2.31 15.36
N ALA A 10 -10.66 3.58 15.73
CA ALA A 10 -9.63 4.60 15.54
C ALA A 10 -8.33 4.24 16.29
N ARG A 11 -8.44 3.72 17.52
CA ARG A 11 -7.32 3.20 18.31
C ARG A 11 -6.80 1.84 17.82
N ARG A 12 -7.35 1.22 16.79
CA ARG A 12 -6.69 0.08 16.11
C ARG A 12 -6.04 0.48 14.81
N MET A 13 -6.53 1.54 14.17
CA MET A 13 -5.96 2.05 12.93
C MET A 13 -4.54 2.60 13.10
N TRP A 14 -4.09 2.97 14.30
CA TRP A 14 -2.66 3.31 14.52
C TRP A 14 -1.71 2.13 14.26
N LEU A 15 -2.21 0.88 14.26
CA LEU A 15 -1.42 -0.28 13.86
C LEU A 15 -1.10 -0.26 12.35
N TRP A 16 -1.81 0.52 11.55
CA TRP A 16 -1.58 0.60 10.11
C TRP A 16 -0.20 1.17 9.77
N PRO A 17 0.21 2.38 10.22
CA PRO A 17 1.57 2.86 10.01
C PRO A 17 2.65 1.88 10.50
N VAL A 18 2.40 1.17 11.61
CA VAL A 18 3.34 0.17 12.14
C VAL A 18 3.44 -1.04 11.21
N ALA A 19 2.32 -1.57 10.72
CA ALA A 19 2.32 -2.66 9.75
C ALA A 19 3.02 -2.28 8.44
N ILE A 20 2.88 -1.03 7.99
CA ILE A 20 3.62 -0.50 6.84
C ILE A 20 5.11 -0.42 7.13
N LEU A 21 5.49 0.19 8.26
CA LEU A 21 6.89 0.36 8.67
C LEU A 21 7.63 -0.97 8.87
N VAL A 22 6.92 -2.03 9.24
CA VAL A 22 7.47 -3.38 9.39
C VAL A 22 7.43 -4.16 8.08
N GLY A 23 6.28 -4.14 7.40
CA GLY A 23 6.04 -4.93 6.20
C GLY A 23 6.90 -4.52 5.01
N PHE A 24 7.11 -3.22 4.80
CA PHE A 24 7.90 -2.73 3.66
C PHE A 24 9.39 -3.11 3.77
N PRO A 25 10.10 -2.82 4.87
CA PRO A 25 11.51 -3.22 5.00
C PRO A 25 11.70 -4.73 4.94
N ILE A 26 10.85 -5.52 5.61
CA ILE A 26 10.95 -6.97 5.57
C ILE A 26 10.66 -7.50 4.16
N GLY A 27 9.59 -7.02 3.53
CA GLY A 27 9.20 -7.43 2.19
C GLY A 27 10.25 -7.08 1.13
N GLY A 28 10.74 -5.84 1.15
CA GLY A 28 11.79 -5.38 0.25
C GLY A 28 13.09 -6.15 0.44
N TYR A 29 13.54 -6.33 1.68
CA TYR A 29 14.78 -7.04 1.97
C TYR A 29 14.71 -8.53 1.60
N ILE A 30 13.59 -9.20 1.89
CA ILE A 30 13.44 -10.62 1.50
C ILE A 30 13.37 -10.76 -0.02
N ALA A 31 12.69 -9.86 -0.72
CA ALA A 31 12.62 -9.89 -2.18
C ALA A 31 14.01 -9.70 -2.82
N ASP A 32 14.73 -8.67 -2.39
CA ASP A 32 16.10 -8.37 -2.83
C ASP A 32 17.05 -9.54 -2.57
N LEU A 33 17.02 -10.14 -1.37
CA LEU A 33 17.83 -11.33 -1.06
C LEU A 33 17.57 -12.54 -1.96
N VAL A 34 16.40 -12.64 -2.58
CA VAL A 34 16.00 -13.78 -3.41
C VAL A 34 16.28 -13.52 -4.89
N VAL A 35 16.17 -12.27 -5.34
CA VAL A 35 16.16 -11.92 -6.77
C VAL A 35 17.35 -11.06 -7.19
N ASP A 36 17.97 -10.33 -6.26
CA ASP A 36 19.14 -9.45 -6.46
C ASP A 36 18.86 -8.18 -7.29
N GLY A 37 17.70 -7.56 -7.06
CA GLY A 37 17.36 -6.23 -7.55
C GLY A 37 16.50 -6.22 -8.82
N VAL A 38 15.75 -5.14 -9.01
CA VAL A 38 14.87 -4.94 -10.18
C VAL A 38 15.66 -4.45 -11.39
N ASP A 39 16.20 -5.36 -12.19
CA ASP A 39 16.96 -5.04 -13.42
C ASP A 39 16.33 -5.57 -14.72
N SER A 40 15.24 -6.31 -14.60
CA SER A 40 14.59 -7.01 -15.69
C SER A 40 13.11 -7.25 -15.40
N VAL A 41 12.33 -7.60 -16.43
CA VAL A 41 10.89 -7.89 -16.29
C VAL A 41 10.67 -9.07 -15.33
N GLY A 42 11.50 -10.10 -15.45
CA GLY A 42 11.41 -11.29 -14.60
C GLY A 42 11.72 -10.98 -13.14
N ALA A 43 12.76 -10.18 -12.89
CA ALA A 43 13.11 -9.72 -11.55
C ALA A 43 12.01 -8.85 -10.94
N ALA A 44 11.52 -7.85 -11.68
CA ALA A 44 10.43 -6.97 -11.24
C ALA A 44 9.16 -7.73 -10.85
N LEU A 45 8.79 -8.74 -11.64
CA LEU A 45 7.64 -9.61 -11.34
C LEU A 45 7.89 -10.42 -10.07
N ALA A 46 9.05 -11.09 -9.96
CA ALA A 46 9.36 -11.95 -8.83
C ALA A 46 9.43 -11.16 -7.51
N GLU A 47 10.15 -10.04 -7.51
CA GLU A 47 10.27 -9.18 -6.34
C GLU A 47 8.94 -8.56 -5.92
N GLY A 48 8.15 -8.09 -6.88
CA GLY A 48 6.83 -7.55 -6.60
C GLY A 48 5.88 -8.60 -6.02
N LEU A 49 5.98 -9.87 -6.43
CA LEU A 49 5.20 -10.96 -5.82
C LEU A 49 5.65 -11.23 -4.38
N ILE A 50 6.95 -11.34 -4.13
CA ILE A 50 7.51 -11.63 -2.80
C ILE A 50 7.18 -10.48 -1.82
N ALA A 51 7.55 -9.26 -2.19
CA ALA A 51 7.31 -8.08 -1.36
C ALA A 51 5.81 -7.85 -1.16
N GLY A 52 5.01 -8.01 -2.22
CA GLY A 52 3.57 -7.78 -2.17
C GLY A 52 2.82 -8.79 -1.31
N ALA A 53 3.26 -10.05 -1.26
CA ALA A 53 2.71 -11.04 -0.35
C ALA A 53 2.97 -10.69 1.12
N ILE A 54 4.21 -10.28 1.46
CA ILE A 54 4.61 -9.92 2.82
C ILE A 54 3.90 -8.64 3.28
N ILE A 55 3.94 -7.59 2.44
CA ILE A 55 3.28 -6.31 2.71
C ILE A 55 1.76 -6.48 2.80
N GLY A 56 1.17 -7.21 1.85
CA GLY A 56 -0.25 -7.50 1.83
C GLY A 56 -0.71 -8.26 3.08
N ALA A 57 0.07 -9.24 3.54
CA ALA A 57 -0.23 -9.97 4.77
C ALA A 57 -0.16 -9.08 6.02
N ALA A 58 0.86 -8.22 6.12
CA ALA A 58 1.00 -7.27 7.22
C ALA A 58 -0.18 -6.29 7.28
N GLN A 59 -0.55 -5.71 6.13
CA GLN A 59 -1.70 -4.82 5.99
C GLN A 59 -3.02 -5.53 6.33
N TRP A 60 -3.24 -6.71 5.75
CA TRP A 60 -4.44 -7.49 5.98
C TRP A 60 -4.57 -7.86 7.46
N PHE A 61 -3.49 -8.20 8.16
CA PHE A 61 -3.56 -8.52 9.59
C PHE A 61 -4.19 -7.41 10.44
N VAL A 62 -3.94 -6.14 10.07
CA VAL A 62 -4.57 -4.97 10.69
C VAL A 62 -6.04 -4.85 10.28
N LEU A 63 -6.36 -5.10 9.01
CA LEU A 63 -7.70 -4.90 8.44
C LEU A 63 -8.63 -6.12 8.51
N ARG A 64 -8.15 -7.30 8.91
CA ARG A 64 -8.82 -8.61 8.79
C ARG A 64 -10.20 -8.74 9.43
N ARG A 65 -10.58 -7.79 10.28
CA ARG A 65 -11.92 -7.73 10.89
C ARG A 65 -12.97 -7.14 9.96
N TRP A 66 -12.55 -6.40 8.95
CA TRP A 66 -13.43 -5.66 8.03
C TRP A 66 -13.19 -6.04 6.58
N ILE A 67 -11.95 -6.44 6.25
CA ILE A 67 -11.52 -6.70 4.88
C ILE A 67 -11.17 -8.17 4.71
N SER A 68 -11.60 -8.72 3.58
CA SER A 68 -11.34 -10.09 3.17
C SER A 68 -9.86 -10.37 2.95
N TRP A 69 -9.47 -11.63 3.07
CA TRP A 69 -8.08 -12.07 2.81
C TRP A 69 -7.63 -11.80 1.36
N LEU A 70 -8.56 -11.50 0.44
CA LEU A 70 -8.29 -11.09 -0.94
C LEU A 70 -7.43 -9.81 -1.01
N TRP A 71 -7.32 -9.05 0.07
CA TRP A 71 -6.36 -7.96 0.19
C TRP A 71 -4.92 -8.40 -0.11
N ILE A 72 -4.53 -9.60 0.32
CA ILE A 72 -3.19 -10.15 0.14
C ILE A 72 -2.89 -10.38 -1.34
N PRO A 73 -3.65 -11.21 -2.09
CA PRO A 73 -3.40 -11.39 -3.52
C PRO A 73 -3.59 -10.11 -4.33
N ALA A 74 -4.48 -9.20 -3.93
CA ALA A 74 -4.62 -7.89 -4.59
C ALA A 74 -3.35 -7.03 -4.44
N THR A 75 -2.74 -7.02 -3.25
CA THR A 75 -1.48 -6.31 -3.00
C THR A 75 -0.33 -6.97 -3.76
N CYS A 76 -0.27 -8.30 -3.74
CA CYS A 76 0.72 -9.10 -4.44
C CYS A 76 0.70 -8.86 -5.96
N ALA A 77 -0.48 -9.03 -6.59
CA ALA A 77 -0.65 -8.77 -8.02
C ALA A 77 -0.44 -7.29 -8.37
N GLY A 78 -0.91 -6.38 -7.52
CA GLY A 78 -0.81 -4.94 -7.76
C GLY A 78 0.63 -4.46 -7.74
N LEU A 79 1.42 -4.98 -6.80
CA LEU A 79 2.84 -4.67 -6.71
C LEU A 79 3.61 -5.31 -7.85
N ALA A 80 3.41 -6.59 -8.15
CA ALA A 80 4.08 -7.27 -9.27
C ALA A 80 3.81 -6.59 -10.62
N LEU A 81 2.55 -6.34 -10.95
CA LEU A 81 2.17 -5.72 -12.22
C LEU A 81 2.60 -4.25 -12.28
N GLY A 82 2.37 -3.50 -11.20
CA GLY A 82 2.69 -2.08 -11.14
C GLY A 82 4.20 -1.81 -11.18
N LEU A 83 4.98 -2.59 -10.43
CA LEU A 83 6.45 -2.50 -10.42
C LEU A 83 7.02 -2.88 -11.79
N THR A 84 6.54 -3.98 -12.38
CA THR A 84 7.01 -4.43 -13.69
C THR A 84 6.71 -3.41 -14.77
N ALA A 85 5.48 -2.90 -14.83
CA ALA A 85 5.09 -1.88 -15.79
C ALA A 85 5.86 -0.57 -15.54
N GLY A 86 6.01 -0.16 -14.29
CA GLY A 86 6.72 1.06 -13.91
C GLY A 86 8.21 0.99 -14.24
N ALA A 87 8.89 -0.10 -13.90
CA ALA A 87 10.32 -0.27 -14.12
C ALA A 87 10.64 -0.36 -15.61
N ALA A 88 9.84 -1.11 -16.38
CA ALA A 88 9.98 -1.17 -17.83
C ALA A 88 9.68 0.18 -18.51
N LEU A 89 8.72 0.95 -18.01
CA LEU A 89 8.39 2.28 -18.55
C LEU A 89 9.56 3.26 -18.45
N VAL A 90 10.38 3.13 -17.42
CA VAL A 90 11.54 4.01 -17.16
C VAL A 90 12.87 3.34 -17.55
N ASP A 91 12.82 2.24 -18.30
CA ASP A 91 13.98 1.46 -18.72
C ASP A 91 14.94 1.10 -17.57
N TYR A 92 14.37 0.77 -16.40
CA TYR A 92 15.11 0.46 -15.17
C TYR A 92 16.06 1.58 -14.70
N GLY A 93 15.74 2.81 -15.09
CA GLY A 93 16.43 4.01 -14.67
C GLY A 93 16.32 4.25 -13.17
N ILE A 94 17.41 4.75 -12.58
CA ILE A 94 17.54 5.06 -11.15
C ILE A 94 17.63 6.56 -10.89
N ASP A 95 17.38 7.38 -11.92
CA ASP A 95 17.27 8.81 -11.72
C ASP A 95 16.02 9.14 -10.90
N ARG A 96 16.06 10.27 -10.18
CA ARG A 96 14.95 10.63 -9.29
C ARG A 96 13.62 10.76 -10.01
N GLY A 97 13.62 11.26 -11.25
CA GLY A 97 12.42 11.34 -12.09
C GLY A 97 11.85 9.97 -12.42
N ASP A 98 12.72 9.04 -12.81
CA ASP A 98 12.37 7.66 -13.16
C ASP A 98 11.77 6.93 -11.96
N ILE A 99 12.41 7.05 -10.80
CA ILE A 99 11.93 6.43 -9.55
C ILE A 99 10.55 6.95 -9.16
N VAL A 100 10.32 8.26 -9.25
CA VAL A 100 9.02 8.87 -8.94
C VAL A 100 7.95 8.41 -9.92
N LEU A 101 8.28 8.30 -11.21
CA LEU A 101 7.35 7.82 -12.24
C LEU A 101 7.02 6.33 -12.06
N MET A 102 8.04 5.47 -11.91
CA MET A 102 7.90 4.05 -11.59
C MET A 102 7.03 3.85 -10.35
N ALA A 103 7.29 4.63 -9.29
CA ALA A 103 6.53 4.60 -8.06
C ALA A 103 5.06 4.95 -8.25
N ALA A 104 4.76 6.00 -9.03
CA ALA A 104 3.39 6.38 -9.33
C ALA A 104 2.66 5.24 -10.07
N VAL A 105 3.29 4.63 -11.07
CA VAL A 105 2.73 3.49 -11.82
C VAL A 105 2.52 2.27 -10.90
N THR A 106 3.47 2.00 -10.01
CA THR A 106 3.33 0.95 -8.99
C THR A 106 2.14 1.22 -8.07
N GLY A 107 1.97 2.47 -7.64
CA GLY A 107 0.85 2.91 -6.84
C GLY A 107 -0.50 2.81 -7.57
N VAL A 108 -0.55 2.95 -8.89
CA VAL A 108 -1.76 2.65 -9.68
C VAL A 108 -2.12 1.17 -9.54
N GLY A 109 -1.16 0.27 -9.77
CA GLY A 109 -1.39 -1.18 -9.69
C GLY A 109 -1.90 -1.62 -8.32
N VAL A 110 -1.19 -1.25 -7.25
CA VAL A 110 -1.55 -1.56 -5.87
C VAL A 110 -2.89 -0.90 -5.49
N GLY A 111 -3.03 0.39 -5.76
CA GLY A 111 -4.19 1.18 -5.37
C GLY A 111 -5.48 0.71 -6.01
N VAL A 112 -5.46 0.44 -7.32
CA VAL A 112 -6.65 -0.03 -8.05
C VAL A 112 -7.08 -1.40 -7.54
N LEU A 113 -6.16 -2.37 -7.46
CA LEU A 113 -6.54 -3.73 -7.03
C LEU A 113 -7.01 -3.78 -5.58
N GLN A 114 -6.37 -3.04 -4.67
CA GLN A 114 -6.85 -2.91 -3.30
C GLN A 114 -8.20 -2.19 -3.21
N ALA A 115 -8.43 -1.15 -4.03
CA ALA A 115 -9.71 -0.45 -4.07
C ALA A 115 -10.85 -1.36 -4.53
N LEU A 116 -10.59 -2.32 -5.44
CA LEU A 116 -11.58 -3.33 -5.81
C LEU A 116 -11.96 -4.22 -4.63
N VAL A 117 -11.00 -4.55 -3.75
CA VAL A 117 -11.27 -5.30 -2.52
C VAL A 117 -12.08 -4.45 -1.54
N LEU A 118 -11.73 -3.18 -1.35
CA LEU A 118 -12.52 -2.25 -0.53
C LEU A 118 -13.96 -2.13 -1.03
N ALA A 119 -14.15 -1.99 -2.34
CA ALA A 119 -15.48 -1.89 -2.95
C ALA A 119 -16.28 -3.19 -2.77
N ARG A 120 -15.63 -4.35 -2.94
CA ARG A 120 -16.23 -5.67 -2.72
C ARG A 120 -16.69 -5.86 -1.27
N ASP A 121 -15.88 -5.38 -0.32
CA ASP A 121 -16.17 -5.46 1.11
C ASP A 121 -17.04 -4.27 1.59
N ALA A 122 -17.70 -3.57 0.65
CA ALA A 122 -18.66 -2.50 0.87
C ALA A 122 -18.13 -1.29 1.68
N ILE A 123 -16.84 -0.99 1.57
CA ILE A 123 -16.25 0.20 2.18
C ILE A 123 -16.57 1.43 1.31
N PRO A 124 -17.30 2.43 1.83
CA PRO A 124 -17.60 3.65 1.09
C PRO A 124 -16.34 4.41 0.72
N GLY A 125 -16.36 5.06 -0.45
CA GLY A 125 -15.23 5.87 -0.91
C GLY A 125 -14.03 5.06 -1.41
N ALA A 126 -14.18 3.75 -1.67
CA ALA A 126 -13.13 2.91 -2.24
C ALA A 126 -12.37 3.52 -3.44
N PRO A 127 -13.00 4.26 -4.38
CA PRO A 127 -12.26 4.92 -5.47
C PRO A 127 -11.19 5.92 -5.00
N TRP A 128 -11.37 6.57 -3.84
CA TRP A 128 -10.38 7.48 -3.28
C TRP A 128 -9.09 6.76 -2.89
N TRP A 129 -9.16 5.47 -2.55
CA TRP A 129 -7.97 4.64 -2.33
C TRP A 129 -7.14 4.52 -3.61
N ALA A 130 -7.77 4.25 -4.74
CA ALA A 130 -7.09 4.15 -6.03
C ALA A 130 -6.49 5.50 -6.47
N VAL A 131 -7.15 6.62 -6.19
CA VAL A 131 -6.67 7.97 -6.51
C VAL A 131 -5.48 8.39 -5.64
N ALA A 132 -5.50 8.05 -4.35
CA ALA A 132 -4.49 8.49 -3.40
C ALA A 132 -3.20 7.66 -3.45
N ASN A 133 -3.27 6.39 -3.87
CA ASN A 133 -2.10 5.51 -3.88
C ASN A 133 -0.98 5.97 -4.82
N PRO A 134 -1.21 6.34 -6.10
CA PRO A 134 -0.15 6.80 -6.99
C PRO A 134 0.68 7.96 -6.42
N PRO A 135 0.09 9.08 -5.95
CA PRO A 135 0.89 10.15 -5.35
C PRO A 135 1.51 9.76 -4.01
N ALA A 136 0.88 8.89 -3.21
CA ALA A 136 1.46 8.41 -1.95
C ALA A 136 2.70 7.54 -2.18
N TRP A 137 2.66 6.65 -3.17
CA TRP A 137 3.80 5.82 -3.59
C TRP A 137 4.94 6.69 -4.13
N ALA A 138 4.61 7.62 -5.03
CA ALA A 138 5.56 8.59 -5.58
C ALA A 138 6.27 9.37 -4.47
N LEU A 139 5.52 9.85 -3.47
CA LEU A 139 6.06 10.59 -2.34
C LEU A 139 6.92 9.72 -1.40
N GLY A 140 6.55 8.45 -1.19
CA GLY A 140 7.35 7.50 -0.42
C GLY A 140 8.73 7.24 -1.06
N TRP A 141 8.75 7.03 -2.37
CA TRP A 141 9.98 6.88 -3.14
C TRP A 141 10.79 8.18 -3.24
N PHE A 142 10.13 9.32 -3.46
CA PHE A 142 10.78 10.63 -3.42
C PHE A 142 11.47 10.86 -2.08
N THR A 143 10.80 10.58 -0.96
CA THR A 143 11.37 10.68 0.39
C THR A 143 12.57 9.75 0.55
N THR A 144 12.45 8.50 0.09
CA THR A 144 13.56 7.52 0.14
C THR A 144 14.78 8.01 -0.61
N SER A 145 14.60 8.71 -1.74
CA SER A 145 15.69 9.27 -2.53
C SER A 145 16.55 10.33 -1.82
N TYR A 146 16.11 10.81 -0.66
CA TYR A 146 16.88 11.73 0.18
C TYR A 146 17.37 11.11 1.49
N VAL A 147 16.77 10.01 1.96
CA VAL A 147 17.06 9.44 3.29
C VAL A 147 17.88 8.15 3.20
N ILE A 148 17.52 7.24 2.30
CA ILE A 148 18.15 5.92 2.16
C ILE A 148 18.37 5.64 0.67
N THR A 149 19.46 6.18 0.13
CA THR A 149 19.80 6.00 -1.30
C THR A 149 20.15 4.55 -1.62
N ARG A 150 20.57 3.76 -0.63
CA ARG A 150 20.87 2.33 -0.82
C ARG A 150 19.74 1.55 -1.48
N ASN A 151 18.48 1.82 -1.13
CA ASN A 151 17.31 1.19 -1.77
C ASN A 151 17.22 1.48 -3.28
N ILE A 152 17.78 2.61 -3.72
CA ILE A 152 17.83 3.00 -5.13
C ILE A 152 19.04 2.36 -5.80
N ASP A 153 20.21 2.48 -5.14
CA ASP A 153 21.47 1.97 -5.65
C ASP A 153 21.43 0.45 -5.84
N GLU A 154 20.73 -0.26 -4.95
CA GLU A 154 20.49 -1.71 -4.99
C GLU A 154 19.16 -2.09 -5.66
N ARG A 155 18.43 -1.12 -6.25
CA ARG A 155 17.20 -1.36 -7.04
C ARG A 155 16.12 -2.19 -6.33
N PHE A 156 15.87 -1.88 -5.06
CA PHE A 156 14.84 -2.56 -4.27
C PHE A 156 13.44 -2.39 -4.89
N PRO A 157 12.52 -3.35 -4.66
CA PRO A 157 11.18 -3.30 -5.25
C PRO A 157 10.24 -2.31 -4.55
N VAL A 158 10.66 -1.81 -3.38
CA VAL A 158 9.88 -0.93 -2.52
C VAL A 158 10.76 0.14 -1.87
N PHE A 159 10.14 1.27 -1.55
CA PHE A 159 10.82 2.37 -0.87
C PHE A 159 11.30 1.98 0.54
N GLY A 160 12.31 2.69 1.04
CA GLY A 160 12.92 2.45 2.35
C GLY A 160 12.05 2.91 3.52
N ALA A 161 12.54 2.71 4.74
CA ALA A 161 11.80 2.99 5.98
C ALA A 161 11.27 4.44 6.08
N GLY A 162 12.04 5.43 5.62
CA GLY A 162 11.59 6.84 5.59
C GLY A 162 10.37 7.05 4.69
N GLY A 163 10.39 6.48 3.48
CA GLY A 163 9.25 6.45 2.57
C GLY A 163 8.05 5.71 3.16
N ALA A 164 8.30 4.59 3.85
CA ALA A 164 7.27 3.79 4.50
C ALA A 164 6.54 4.54 5.62
N VAL A 165 7.24 5.37 6.40
CA VAL A 165 6.59 6.25 7.38
C VAL A 165 5.66 7.24 6.69
N VAL A 166 6.12 7.91 5.64
CA VAL A 166 5.31 8.90 4.90
C VAL A 166 4.08 8.24 4.28
N PHE A 167 4.28 7.14 3.54
CA PHE A 167 3.20 6.37 2.93
C PHE A 167 2.21 5.85 3.98
N GLY A 168 2.72 5.29 5.08
CA GLY A 168 1.91 4.72 6.15
C GLY A 168 1.04 5.75 6.85
N LEU A 169 1.56 6.96 7.11
CA LEU A 169 0.79 8.05 7.73
C LEU A 169 -0.29 8.59 6.79
N LEU A 170 0.03 8.82 5.51
CA LEU A 170 -0.94 9.32 4.54
C LEU A 170 -2.10 8.35 4.32
N THR A 171 -1.76 7.08 4.10
CA THR A 171 -2.75 6.03 3.86
C THR A 171 -3.54 5.70 5.13
N TRP A 172 -2.95 5.83 6.31
CA TRP A 172 -3.67 5.73 7.58
C TRP A 172 -4.77 6.78 7.70
N LEU A 173 -4.46 8.06 7.44
CA LEU A 173 -5.45 9.14 7.49
C LEU A 173 -6.60 8.90 6.51
N LEU A 174 -6.27 8.41 5.30
CA LEU A 174 -7.29 8.04 4.33
C LEU A 174 -8.16 6.88 4.81
N LEU A 175 -7.57 5.80 5.33
CA LEU A 175 -8.35 4.69 5.91
C LEU A 175 -9.24 5.16 7.06
N ALA A 176 -8.72 6.02 7.94
CA ALA A 176 -9.51 6.58 9.02
C ALA A 176 -10.73 7.34 8.49
N ALA A 177 -10.58 8.14 7.43
CA ALA A 177 -11.68 8.85 6.79
C ALA A 177 -12.70 7.91 6.11
N LEU A 178 -12.22 6.91 5.35
CA LEU A 178 -13.08 5.96 4.63
C LEU A 178 -13.94 5.13 5.59
N PHE A 179 -13.31 4.63 6.65
CA PHE A 179 -14.02 3.84 7.67
C PHE A 179 -14.92 4.70 8.55
N HIS A 180 -14.59 5.97 8.78
CA HIS A 180 -15.49 6.90 9.47
C HIS A 180 -16.82 7.04 8.72
N GLY A 181 -16.77 7.29 7.41
CA GLY A 181 -17.98 7.36 6.57
C GLY A 181 -18.78 6.05 6.52
N ALA A 182 -18.11 4.89 6.61
CA ALA A 182 -18.77 3.58 6.69
C ALA A 182 -19.65 3.45 7.94
N PHE A 183 -19.17 3.92 9.08
CA PHE A 183 -19.92 3.82 10.35
C PHE A 183 -21.09 4.80 10.42
N GLU A 184 -20.95 6.01 9.86
CA GLU A 184 -22.05 6.98 9.78
C GLU A 184 -23.21 6.48 8.91
N ALA A 185 -22.90 5.91 7.73
CA ALA A 185 -23.90 5.35 6.83
C ALA A 185 -24.68 4.16 7.46
N GLY A 186 -23.98 3.31 8.23
CA GLY A 186 -24.61 2.20 8.94
C GLY A 186 -25.57 2.65 10.05
N GLY A 187 -25.23 3.71 10.79
CA GLY A 187 -26.06 4.26 11.87
C GLY A 187 -27.35 4.91 11.37
N ALA A 188 -27.26 5.68 10.28
CA ALA A 188 -28.43 6.33 9.68
C ALA A 188 -29.47 5.32 9.17
N THR A 189 -29.02 4.20 8.60
CA THR A 189 -29.90 3.13 8.11
C THR A 189 -30.61 2.38 9.24
N GLY A 190 -29.95 2.23 10.40
CA GLY A 190 -30.53 1.58 11.59
C GLY A 190 -31.58 2.43 12.32
N GLN A 191 -31.47 3.76 12.26
CA GLN A 191 -32.46 4.68 12.85
C GLN A 191 -33.72 4.83 11.99
N ALA A 192 -33.62 4.73 10.67
CA ALA A 192 -34.77 4.82 9.77
C ALA A 192 -35.66 3.56 9.76
N ALA A 193 -35.17 2.44 10.32
CA ALA A 193 -35.88 1.18 10.40
C ALA A 193 -36.56 0.93 11.77
N GLN A 194 -36.49 1.89 12.70
CA GLN A 194 -37.17 1.89 14.00
C GLN A 194 -38.32 2.91 14.01
#